data_AF-A0A921CNA8-F1
#
_entry.id   AF-A0A921CNA8-F1
#
_cell.length_a   1.000
_cell.length_b   1.000
_cell.length_c   1.000
_cell.angle_alpha   90.00
_cell.angle_beta   90.00
_cell.angle_gamma   90.00
#
_symmetry.space_group_name_H-M   'P 1'
#
loop_
_entity.id
_entity.type
_entity.pdbx_description
1 polymer ?
#
loop_
_entity_poly.entity_id
_entity_poly.type
_entity_poly.pdbx_seq_one_letter_code
_entity_poly.pdbx_strand_id
1 'polypeptide(L)'
;MLSRFFKIILISPLLIICLLGGCGNNQFDKEYNKFKESYLKVTEVLDIKEPLSSIENLNKDHISKEIDEIKNIVLKLNSEASSKIEKRICNNVSMYLEGLEFLQYAAKNKDKLSEDERGRIVTELTLMQMYRNDIKSG
;
A
#
# COMPACT_ATOMS: atom_id res chain seq x y z
N MET A 1 -20.11 -37.94 51.17
CA MET A 1 -18.97 -38.80 50.83
C MET A 1 -18.84 -38.89 49.33
N LEU A 2 -17.62 -38.68 48.82
CA LEU A 2 -17.12 -38.94 47.46
C LEU A 2 -17.93 -38.39 46.27
N SER A 3 -17.44 -37.30 45.67
CA SER A 3 -16.43 -37.32 44.61
C SER A 3 -16.99 -37.86 43.29
N ARG A 4 -17.13 -36.96 42.32
CA ARG A 4 -16.52 -37.13 40.99
C ARG A 4 -16.62 -35.82 40.22
N PHE A 5 -15.48 -35.14 40.16
CA PHE A 5 -15.18 -34.04 39.26
C PHE A 5 -15.35 -34.51 37.81
N PHE A 6 -16.38 -34.05 37.12
CA PHE A 6 -16.37 -34.01 35.66
C PHE A 6 -15.92 -32.62 35.22
N LYS A 7 -14.62 -32.51 34.97
CA LYS A 7 -14.04 -31.43 34.16
C LYS A 7 -14.55 -31.60 32.74
N ILE A 8 -15.67 -30.96 32.40
CA ILE A 8 -16.02 -30.72 31.00
C ILE A 8 -15.29 -29.44 30.60
N ILE A 9 -14.18 -29.65 29.92
CA ILE A 9 -13.48 -28.63 29.14
C ILE A 9 -14.45 -28.19 28.05
N LEU A 10 -15.22 -27.14 28.32
CA LEU A 10 -16.11 -26.52 27.34
C LEU A 10 -15.30 -25.47 26.58
N ILE A 11 -14.51 -25.97 25.63
CA ILE A 11 -13.87 -25.17 24.59
C ILE A 11 -14.97 -24.58 23.71
N SER A 12 -15.14 -23.25 23.81
CA SER A 12 -15.58 -22.29 22.79
C SER A 12 -16.95 -22.45 22.10
N PRO A 13 -17.72 -21.34 22.05
CA PRO A 13 -18.08 -20.81 20.73
C PRO A 13 -17.70 -19.33 20.51
N LEU A 14 -16.84 -18.75 21.35
CA LEU A 14 -16.36 -17.36 21.19
C LEU A 14 -15.22 -17.21 20.16
N LEU A 15 -15.04 -18.23 19.31
CA LEU A 15 -14.19 -18.23 18.10
C LEU A 15 -15.05 -18.11 16.82
N ILE A 16 -16.16 -17.38 16.88
CA ILE A 16 -17.03 -17.09 15.73
C ILE A 16 -17.19 -15.56 15.61
N ILE A 17 -16.06 -14.84 15.53
CA ILE A 17 -16.01 -13.47 14.96
C ILE A 17 -14.90 -13.33 13.91
N CYS A 18 -14.03 -14.35 13.72
CA CYS A 18 -13.03 -14.33 12.63
C CYS A 18 -13.56 -14.83 11.27
N LEU A 19 -14.87 -15.15 11.15
CA LEU A 19 -15.48 -15.64 9.91
C LEU A 19 -16.12 -14.54 9.03
N LEU A 20 -15.81 -13.27 9.28
CA LEU A 20 -16.05 -12.18 8.32
C LEU A 20 -14.80 -11.80 7.51
N GLY A 21 -13.70 -12.55 7.64
CA GLY A 21 -12.69 -12.63 6.60
C GLY A 21 -13.25 -13.46 5.46
N GLY A 22 -14.02 -12.83 4.57
CA GLY A 22 -14.58 -13.47 3.40
C GLY A 22 -13.49 -14.24 2.66
N CYS A 23 -13.66 -15.56 2.58
CA CYS A 23 -12.97 -16.44 1.63
C CYS A 23 -13.38 -16.07 0.19
N GLY A 24 -13.05 -14.87 -0.25
CA GLY A 24 -12.92 -14.52 -1.65
C GLY A 24 -11.46 -14.71 -2.01
N ASN A 25 -11.08 -15.91 -2.45
CA ASN A 25 -9.74 -16.15 -3.00
C ASN A 25 -9.65 -15.54 -4.42
N ASN A 26 -10.22 -14.34 -4.63
CA ASN A 26 -10.22 -13.69 -5.93
C ASN A 26 -8.82 -13.13 -6.18
N GLN A 27 -8.40 -13.13 -7.44
CA GLN A 27 -7.05 -12.71 -7.82
C GLN A 27 -6.83 -11.22 -7.52
N PHE A 28 -7.90 -10.42 -7.58
CA PHE A 28 -7.90 -8.99 -7.28
C PHE A 28 -7.40 -8.68 -5.86
N ASP A 29 -7.98 -9.30 -4.83
CA ASP A 29 -7.65 -9.05 -3.41
C ASP A 29 -6.21 -9.46 -3.10
N LYS A 30 -5.72 -10.52 -3.74
CA LYS A 30 -4.31 -10.94 -3.62
C LYS A 30 -3.36 -9.89 -4.18
N GLU A 31 -3.63 -9.39 -5.38
CA GLU A 31 -2.81 -8.35 -5.99
C GLU A 31 -2.93 -7.04 -5.21
N TYR A 32 -4.09 -6.72 -4.64
CA TYR A 32 -4.27 -5.51 -3.83
C TYR A 32 -3.51 -5.59 -2.50
N ASN A 33 -3.46 -6.77 -1.87
CA ASN A 33 -2.63 -6.97 -0.69
C ASN A 33 -1.14 -6.82 -1.01
N LYS A 34 -0.66 -7.37 -2.13
CA LYS A 34 0.72 -7.15 -2.59
C LYS A 34 1.00 -5.68 -2.85
N PHE A 35 0.08 -4.97 -3.50
CA PHE A 35 0.19 -3.54 -3.72
C PHE A 35 0.41 -2.80 -2.40
N LYS A 36 -0.43 -3.05 -1.38
CA LYS A 36 -0.31 -2.42 -0.06
C LYS A 36 1.06 -2.68 0.55
N GLU A 37 1.53 -3.92 0.56
CA GLU A 37 2.84 -4.28 1.11
C GLU A 37 3.98 -3.56 0.39
N SER A 38 4.02 -3.62 -0.95
CA SER A 38 5.05 -2.95 -1.74
C SER A 38 5.01 -1.44 -1.60
N TYR A 39 3.82 -0.84 -1.62
CA TYR A 39 3.64 0.60 -1.42
C TYR A 39 4.16 1.05 -0.05
N LEU A 40 3.87 0.29 1.02
CA LEU A 40 4.38 0.59 2.35
C LEU A 40 5.91 0.55 2.44
N LYS A 41 6.54 -0.42 1.77
CA LYS A 41 8.02 -0.52 1.70
C LYS A 41 8.62 0.68 0.96
N VAL A 42 8.09 1.02 -0.21
CA VAL A 42 8.58 2.15 -1.01
C VAL A 42 8.38 3.47 -0.27
N THR A 43 7.24 3.66 0.39
CA THR A 43 6.96 4.92 1.11
C THR A 43 7.63 5.03 2.48
N GLU A 44 8.26 3.96 2.99
CA GLU A 44 8.99 4.01 4.26
C GLU A 44 10.27 4.86 4.18
N VAL A 45 10.87 4.98 2.99
CA VAL A 45 12.10 5.75 2.78
C VAL A 45 11.86 7.25 2.54
N LEU A 46 10.60 7.68 2.55
CA LEU A 46 10.17 9.05 2.26
C LEU A 46 9.91 9.83 3.56
N ASP A 47 10.33 11.10 3.58
CA ASP A 47 10.14 12.00 4.71
C ASP A 47 9.80 13.42 4.23
N ILE A 48 8.67 13.96 4.73
CA ILE A 48 8.22 15.32 4.44
C ILE A 48 9.14 16.36 5.08
N LYS A 49 9.82 16.04 6.20
CA LYS A 49 10.74 16.97 6.85
C LYS A 49 12.02 17.16 6.04
N GLU A 50 12.37 16.18 5.22
CA GLU A 50 13.53 16.22 4.33
C GLU A 50 13.13 15.83 2.89
N PRO A 51 12.37 16.68 2.18
CA PRO A 51 11.74 16.30 0.91
C PRO A 51 12.74 15.87 -0.16
N LEU A 52 13.79 16.66 -0.36
CA LEU A 52 14.73 16.47 -1.47
C LEU A 52 15.68 15.30 -1.22
N SER A 53 16.22 15.14 0.00
CA SER A 53 17.09 14.02 0.34
C SER A 53 16.32 12.71 0.43
N SER A 54 15.08 12.72 0.94
CA SER A 54 14.30 11.49 1.09
C SER A 54 13.87 10.90 -0.26
N ILE A 55 13.52 11.72 -1.25
CA ILE A 55 13.16 11.22 -2.58
C ILE A 55 14.33 10.60 -3.34
N GLU A 56 15.59 10.99 -3.03
CA GLU A 56 16.78 10.34 -3.60
C GLU A 56 16.84 8.84 -3.24
N ASN A 57 16.23 8.43 -2.13
CA ASN A 57 16.14 7.02 -1.76
C ASN A 57 15.30 6.18 -2.75
N LEU A 58 14.40 6.79 -3.52
CA LEU A 58 13.60 6.10 -4.54
C LEU A 58 14.44 5.58 -5.73
N ASN A 59 15.66 6.09 -5.88
CA ASN A 59 16.61 5.66 -6.91
C ASN A 59 17.53 4.53 -6.46
N LYS A 60 17.46 4.10 -5.19
CA LYS A 60 18.18 2.91 -4.73
C LYS A 60 17.65 1.67 -5.46
N ASP A 61 18.54 0.81 -5.94
CA ASP A 61 18.20 -0.34 -6.79
C ASP A 61 17.03 -1.18 -6.26
N HIS A 62 17.03 -1.49 -4.97
CA HIS A 62 15.97 -2.30 -4.35
C HIS A 62 14.62 -1.57 -4.31
N ILE A 63 14.61 -0.25 -4.08
CA ILE A 63 13.38 0.55 -4.09
C ILE A 63 12.87 0.72 -5.53
N SER A 64 13.77 0.98 -6.49
CA SER A 64 13.39 1.07 -7.90
C SER A 64 12.75 -0.23 -8.40
N LYS A 65 13.30 -1.39 -8.01
CA LYS A 65 12.70 -2.70 -8.34
C LYS A 65 11.32 -2.88 -7.70
N GLU A 66 11.14 -2.43 -6.46
CA GLU A 66 9.83 -2.50 -5.80
C GLU A 66 8.82 -1.58 -6.48
N ILE A 67 9.23 -0.41 -6.96
CA ILE A 67 8.37 0.47 -7.78
C ILE A 67 7.96 -0.22 -9.08
N ASP A 68 8.89 -0.88 -9.79
CA ASP A 68 8.57 -1.64 -10.99
C ASP A 68 7.58 -2.79 -10.70
N GLU A 69 7.69 -3.43 -9.53
CA GLU A 69 6.72 -4.42 -9.09
C GLU A 69 5.35 -3.80 -8.81
N ILE A 70 5.29 -2.61 -8.17
CA ILE A 70 4.03 -1.86 -8.00
C ILE A 70 3.37 -1.60 -9.37
N LYS A 71 4.13 -1.18 -10.38
CA LYS A 71 3.60 -0.97 -11.75
C LYS A 71 2.96 -2.25 -12.29
N ASN A 72 3.65 -3.39 -12.16
CA ASN A 72 3.14 -4.69 -12.60
C ASN A 72 1.87 -5.09 -11.85
N ILE A 73 1.81 -4.83 -10.54
CA ILE A 73 0.63 -5.12 -9.71
C ILE A 73 -0.55 -4.24 -10.13
N VAL A 74 -0.34 -2.94 -10.34
CA VAL A 74 -1.40 -2.01 -10.80
C VAL A 74 -1.98 -2.45 -12.16
N LEU A 75 -1.15 -2.93 -13.08
CA LEU A 75 -1.63 -3.49 -14.35
C LEU A 75 -2.53 -4.72 -14.15
N LYS A 76 -2.14 -5.64 -13.26
CA LYS A 76 -2.95 -6.82 -12.93
C LYS A 76 -4.25 -6.45 -12.23
N LEU A 77 -4.22 -5.51 -11.29
CA LEU A 77 -5.43 -5.01 -10.62
C LEU A 77 -6.43 -4.45 -11.65
N ASN A 78 -5.95 -3.66 -12.59
CA ASN A 78 -6.78 -3.09 -13.65
C ASN A 78 -7.38 -4.16 -14.57
N SER A 79 -6.66 -5.26 -14.86
CA SER A 79 -7.21 -6.35 -15.68
C SER A 79 -8.23 -7.23 -14.93
N GLU A 80 -8.08 -7.37 -13.61
CA GLU A 80 -8.95 -8.20 -12.79
C GLU A 80 -10.19 -7.45 -12.27
N ALA A 81 -10.20 -6.11 -12.30
CA ALA A 81 -11.28 -5.29 -11.79
C ALA A 81 -12.59 -5.45 -12.57
N SER A 82 -13.56 -6.09 -11.94
CA SER A 82 -14.88 -6.38 -12.50
C SER A 82 -15.98 -5.50 -11.90
N SER A 83 -15.89 -5.17 -10.62
CA SER A 83 -16.93 -4.44 -9.88
C SER A 83 -16.69 -2.93 -9.83
N LYS A 84 -17.73 -2.15 -9.51
CA LYS A 84 -17.59 -0.70 -9.28
C LYS A 84 -16.63 -0.37 -8.15
N ILE A 85 -16.56 -1.23 -7.13
CA ILE A 85 -15.68 -1.05 -5.97
C ILE A 85 -14.23 -1.31 -6.38
N GLU A 86 -13.97 -2.42 -7.06
CA GLU A 86 -12.64 -2.77 -7.59
C GLU A 86 -12.11 -1.68 -8.53
N LYS A 87 -12.94 -1.14 -9.40
CA LYS A 87 -12.57 -0.02 -10.28
C LYS A 87 -12.21 1.25 -9.51
N ARG A 88 -12.89 1.54 -8.39
CA ARG A 88 -12.51 2.67 -7.51
C ARG A 88 -11.16 2.41 -6.84
N ILE A 89 -10.91 1.19 -6.38
CA ILE A 89 -9.62 0.79 -5.83
C ILE A 89 -8.53 0.97 -6.90
N CYS A 90 -8.76 0.50 -8.14
CA CYS A 90 -7.84 0.70 -9.27
C CYS A 90 -7.52 2.17 -9.53
N ASN A 91 -8.51 3.06 -9.48
CA ASN A 91 -8.28 4.49 -9.61
C ASN A 91 -7.37 5.02 -8.50
N ASN A 92 -7.63 4.63 -7.25
CA ASN A 92 -6.81 5.04 -6.11
C ASN A 92 -5.37 4.56 -6.25
N VAL A 93 -5.15 3.26 -6.50
CA VAL A 93 -3.78 2.71 -6.64
C VAL A 93 -3.02 3.30 -7.84
N SER A 94 -3.73 3.69 -8.91
CA SER A 94 -3.13 4.38 -10.05
C SER A 94 -2.68 5.78 -9.66
N MET A 95 -3.50 6.55 -8.94
CA MET A 95 -3.09 7.84 -8.39
C MET A 95 -1.89 7.71 -7.44
N TYR A 96 -1.86 6.66 -6.62
CA TYR A 96 -0.74 6.43 -5.70
C TYR A 96 0.56 6.14 -6.46
N LEU A 97 0.47 5.37 -7.54
CA LEU A 97 1.60 5.09 -8.43
C LEU A 97 2.06 6.35 -9.18
N GLU A 98 1.15 7.15 -9.71
CA GLU A 98 1.48 8.41 -10.41
C GLU A 98 2.30 9.36 -9.50
N GLY A 99 1.92 9.49 -8.23
CA GLY A 99 2.70 10.25 -7.25
C GLY A 99 4.11 9.67 -7.05
N LEU A 100 4.25 8.34 -6.96
CA LEU A 100 5.54 7.67 -6.82
C LEU A 100 6.43 7.86 -8.06
N GLU A 101 5.86 7.74 -9.24
CA GLU A 101 6.55 7.97 -10.50
C GLU A 101 7.01 9.42 -10.62
N PHE A 102 6.17 10.38 -10.21
CA PHE A 102 6.55 11.78 -10.15
C PHE A 102 7.73 12.02 -9.18
N LEU A 103 7.68 11.49 -7.96
CA LEU A 103 8.76 11.66 -7.00
C LEU A 103 10.06 10.99 -7.46
N GLN A 104 9.98 9.82 -8.10
CA GLN A 104 11.15 9.17 -8.69
C GLN A 104 11.72 9.98 -9.87
N TYR A 105 10.84 10.54 -10.72
CA TYR A 105 11.25 11.48 -11.76
C TYR A 105 11.96 12.71 -11.18
N ALA A 106 11.39 13.31 -10.14
CA ALA A 106 11.95 14.47 -9.46
C ALA A 106 13.34 14.17 -8.90
N ALA A 107 13.51 13.01 -8.26
CA ALA A 107 14.78 12.57 -7.73
C ALA A 107 15.85 12.39 -8.83
N LYS A 108 15.47 11.87 -10.00
CA LYS A 108 16.38 11.68 -11.15
C LYS A 108 16.74 12.99 -11.86
N ASN A 109 15.89 14.02 -11.76
CA ASN A 109 16.00 15.25 -12.54
C ASN A 109 16.13 16.51 -11.67
N LYS A 110 16.60 16.40 -10.42
CA LYS A 110 16.62 17.48 -9.42
C LYS A 110 17.11 18.85 -9.92
N ASP A 111 18.12 18.87 -10.78
CA ASP A 111 18.72 20.11 -11.30
C ASP A 111 17.91 20.74 -12.45
N LYS A 112 16.96 19.99 -13.03
CA LYS A 112 16.17 20.36 -14.20
C LYS A 112 14.69 20.61 -13.89
N LEU A 113 14.28 20.45 -12.63
CA LEU A 113 12.90 20.68 -12.21
C LEU A 113 12.55 22.17 -12.29
N SER A 114 11.39 22.45 -12.90
CA SER A 114 10.72 23.74 -12.83
C SER A 114 10.31 24.08 -11.39
N GLU A 115 9.97 25.35 -11.15
CA GLU A 115 9.49 25.81 -9.83
C GLU A 115 8.20 25.08 -9.42
N ASP A 116 7.27 24.88 -10.36
CA ASP A 116 6.01 24.16 -10.13
C ASP A 116 6.26 22.70 -9.74
N GLU A 117 7.19 22.02 -10.43
CA GLU A 117 7.57 20.64 -10.10
C GLU A 117 8.23 20.56 -8.72
N ARG A 118 9.11 21.51 -8.39
CA ARG A 118 9.71 21.58 -7.04
C ARG A 118 8.64 21.78 -5.97
N GLY A 119 7.67 22.66 -6.22
CA GLY A 119 6.53 22.88 -5.31
C GLY A 119 5.66 21.63 -5.15
N ARG A 120 5.47 20.86 -6.23
CA ARG A 120 4.69 19.62 -6.22
C ARG A 120 5.28 18.52 -5.35
N ILE A 121 6.60 18.47 -5.14
CA ILE A 121 7.26 17.43 -4.32
C ILE A 121 6.64 17.34 -2.91
N VAL A 122 6.48 18.49 -2.23
CA VAL A 122 5.96 18.51 -0.86
C VAL A 122 4.49 18.07 -0.81
N THR A 123 3.70 18.48 -1.81
CA THR A 123 2.30 18.05 -1.96
C THR A 123 2.22 16.53 -2.10
N GLU A 124 3.03 15.95 -2.98
CA GLU A 124 3.03 14.50 -3.23
C GLU A 124 3.50 13.72 -2.01
N LEU A 125 4.53 14.19 -1.29
CA LEU A 125 4.96 13.57 -0.04
C LEU A 125 3.88 13.61 1.05
N THR A 126 3.13 14.72 1.12
CA THR A 126 1.99 14.85 2.05
C THR A 126 0.89 13.84 1.70
N LEU A 127 0.53 13.76 0.42
CA LEU A 127 -0.46 12.79 -0.07
C LEU A 127 -0.04 11.35 0.22
N MET A 128 1.23 11.00 -0.03
CA MET A 128 1.73 9.66 0.28
C MET A 128 1.68 9.32 1.76
N GLN A 129 1.96 10.28 2.65
CA GLN A 129 1.81 10.05 4.07
C GLN A 129 0.35 9.77 4.45
N MET A 130 -0.61 10.50 3.86
CA MET A 130 -2.04 10.23 4.04
C MET A 130 -2.41 8.83 3.53
N TYR A 131 -2.04 8.48 2.29
CA TYR A 131 -2.34 7.18 1.70
C TYR A 131 -1.70 6.01 2.46
N ARG A 132 -0.46 6.21 2.96
CA ARG A 132 0.22 5.24 3.82
C ARG A 132 -0.55 4.99 5.11
N ASN A 133 -1.09 6.04 5.72
CA ASN A 133 -1.89 5.93 6.94
C ASN A 133 -3.23 5.23 6.67
N ASP A 134 -3.89 5.54 5.55
CA ASP A 134 -5.12 4.87 5.13
C ASP A 134 -4.88 3.37 4.93
N ILE A 135 -3.83 2.99 4.18
CA ILE A 135 -3.45 1.59 3.94
C ILE A 135 -3.13 0.84 5.24
N LYS A 136 -2.48 1.49 6.21
CA LYS A 136 -2.17 0.89 7.52
C LYS A 136 -3.41 0.69 8.39
N SER A 137 -4.43 1.52 8.22
CA SER A 137 -5.62 1.53 9.06
C SER A 137 -6.68 0.52 8.62
N GLY A 138 -6.59 0.02 7.39
CA GLY A 138 -7.44 -1.07 6.87
C GLY A 138 -8.58 -0.57 6.01
#